data_AF-A0A0Q8AWY9-F1
#
_entry.id   AF-A0A0Q8AWY9-F1
#
_cell.length_a   1.000
_cell.length_b   1.000
_cell.length_c   1.000
_cell.angle_alpha   90.00
_cell.angle_beta   90.00
_cell.angle_gamma   90.00
#
_symmetry.space_group_name_H-M   'P 1'
#
loop_
_entity.id
_entity.type
_entity.pdbx_description
1 polymer ?
#
loop_
_entity_poly.entity_id
_entity_poly.type
_entity_poly.pdbx_seq_one_letter_code
_entity_poly.pdbx_strand_id
1 'polypeptide(L)'
;MTSPSGSMPSEAKAFLDQHPQIEAFDIVLTDANGIGRGKIVRRHELMSIYEGGRHMPISILGLDITGEDVHETGLIWDSGDGDLRAWPIPGTLTPLFGTKPPRGQVLMAMYHLDGAPMTSDPRLALARQVEALAKKGLHPAGAFELEFFLLSNERDAEGKVQPARAVLDGRKSGKTEVYSVDHLHGMEPLFSDIYAAAKQQGVPTETVISEYAPGQYELTLNYRKDVMRAADDLILLKRIVRAQARRHGVTACFMAKPIEKYAGSGMHFHVSLLNGKGRNVFTETDGETRSLPLLQGLGGLIQTMAESMLVFAPHANSWRRFVSQSYAPVAPTWGVNNRSVALRVPAGDAKSRRIEHRPSGVDANPYLVAATVLAGIVKGLDEGLDPGPETTGNGYEAVETRTTMPVDWRAAIEAAKASSFLKGALGEDLHRTFVAIKQSEYLRVARTVSELDYHLYLHEV
;
A
#
# COMPACT_ATOMS: atom_id res chain seq x y z
N MET A 1 27.92 13.56 10.10
CA MET A 1 27.44 12.20 10.43
C MET A 1 27.04 11.56 9.10
N THR A 2 27.42 10.32 8.84
CA THR A 2 26.95 9.63 7.62
C THR A 2 25.46 9.36 7.75
N SER A 3 24.68 9.62 6.69
CA SER A 3 23.24 9.36 6.71
C SER A 3 22.96 7.86 6.88
N PRO A 4 22.19 7.44 7.89
CA PRO A 4 21.88 6.03 8.11
C PRO A 4 20.92 5.46 7.03
N SER A 5 20.22 6.33 6.29
CA SER A 5 19.42 5.92 5.12
C SER A 5 20.25 5.73 3.85
N GLY A 6 21.55 6.07 3.88
CA GLY A 6 22.44 6.06 2.72
C GLY A 6 22.30 7.29 1.80
N SER A 7 21.53 8.32 2.19
CA SER A 7 21.43 9.55 1.41
C SER A 7 22.72 10.36 1.45
N MET A 8 23.02 11.04 0.34
CA MET A 8 24.29 11.74 0.16
C MET A 8 24.05 13.21 -0.18
N PRO A 9 24.74 14.18 0.45
CA PRO A 9 24.62 15.60 0.10
C PRO A 9 24.86 15.92 -1.38
N SER A 10 25.62 15.08 -2.07
CA SER A 10 25.82 15.18 -3.53
C SER A 10 24.53 15.03 -4.34
N GLU A 11 23.56 14.23 -3.88
CA GLU A 11 22.23 14.10 -4.50
C GLU A 11 21.48 15.44 -4.43
N ALA A 12 21.40 16.03 -3.23
CA ALA A 12 20.75 17.33 -3.03
C ALA A 12 21.42 18.43 -3.84
N LYS A 13 22.75 18.48 -3.84
CA LYS A 13 23.52 19.46 -4.63
C LYS A 13 23.21 19.31 -6.12
N ALA A 14 23.33 18.11 -6.68
CA ALA A 14 23.06 17.85 -8.09
C ALA A 14 21.63 18.24 -8.47
N PHE A 15 20.65 17.93 -7.61
CA PHE A 15 19.27 18.33 -7.81
C PHE A 15 19.09 19.86 -7.82
N LEU A 16 19.67 20.56 -6.84
CA LEU A 16 19.56 22.02 -6.75
C LEU A 16 20.20 22.72 -7.96
N ASP A 17 21.33 22.21 -8.44
CA ASP A 17 22.02 22.70 -9.64
C ASP A 17 21.17 22.48 -10.91
N GLN A 18 20.52 21.31 -11.03
CA GLN A 18 19.65 20.98 -12.17
C GLN A 18 18.30 21.73 -12.12
N HIS A 19 17.83 22.12 -10.94
CA HIS A 19 16.52 22.73 -10.73
C HIS A 19 16.63 24.04 -9.93
N PRO A 20 17.26 25.10 -10.49
CA PRO A 20 17.45 26.38 -9.82
C PRO A 20 16.13 27.09 -9.46
N GLN A 21 15.06 26.80 -10.19
CA GLN A 21 13.73 27.39 -10.02
C GLN A 21 12.91 26.82 -8.86
N ILE A 22 13.33 25.71 -8.23
CA ILE A 22 12.56 25.09 -7.13
C ILE A 22 12.75 25.88 -5.84
N GLU A 23 11.64 26.31 -5.22
CA GLU A 23 11.64 27.20 -4.06
C GLU A 23 11.37 26.49 -2.72
N ALA A 24 10.73 25.32 -2.75
CA ALA A 24 10.38 24.57 -1.55
C ALA A 24 10.27 23.05 -1.83
N PHE A 25 10.33 22.27 -0.76
CA PHE A 25 10.34 20.81 -0.79
C PHE A 25 9.33 20.21 0.18
N ASP A 26 8.55 19.23 -0.28
CA ASP A 26 7.80 18.34 0.60
C ASP A 26 8.76 17.28 1.15
N ILE A 27 9.05 17.29 2.45
CA ILE A 27 9.69 16.13 3.11
C ILE A 27 8.57 15.23 3.64
N VAL A 28 8.60 13.94 3.29
CA VAL A 28 7.45 13.04 3.48
C VAL A 28 7.87 11.73 4.13
N LEU A 29 7.50 11.54 5.39
CA LEU A 29 7.54 10.27 6.10
C LEU A 29 6.22 9.53 5.87
N THR A 30 6.22 8.20 5.75
CA THR A 30 4.97 7.41 5.64
C THR A 30 4.64 6.77 6.98
N ASP A 31 3.50 7.14 7.58
CA ASP A 31 3.04 6.57 8.86
C ASP A 31 2.46 5.14 8.69
N ALA A 32 2.05 4.51 9.79
CA ALA A 32 1.50 3.16 9.79
C ALA A 32 0.22 3.02 8.93
N ASN A 33 -0.51 4.11 8.72
CA ASN A 33 -1.70 4.19 7.86
C ASN A 33 -1.37 4.37 6.38
N GLY A 34 -0.09 4.44 6.00
CA GLY A 34 0.31 4.69 4.61
C GLY A 34 0.12 6.15 4.20
N ILE A 35 -0.09 7.06 5.17
CA ILE A 35 -0.24 8.50 4.91
C ILE A 35 1.13 9.17 4.96
N GLY A 36 1.38 10.01 3.96
CA GLY A 36 2.54 10.90 3.96
C GLY A 36 2.37 12.04 4.98
N ARG A 37 3.17 12.03 6.04
CA ARG A 37 3.27 13.06 7.08
C ARG A 37 4.60 13.79 6.95
N GLY A 38 4.63 15.09 7.23
CA GLY A 38 5.90 15.82 7.17
C GLY A 38 5.74 17.33 7.07
N LYS A 39 6.70 17.98 6.43
CA LYS A 39 6.82 19.45 6.40
C LYS A 39 7.07 19.93 4.97
N ILE A 40 6.69 21.18 4.71
CA ILE A 40 7.11 21.90 3.51
C ILE A 40 8.27 22.80 3.94
N VAL A 41 9.47 22.50 3.47
CA VAL A 41 10.70 23.22 3.83
C VAL A 41 11.14 24.12 2.67
N ARG A 42 11.85 25.20 2.97
CA ARG A 42 12.35 26.14 1.96
C ARG A 42 13.62 25.62 1.31
N ARG A 43 13.92 26.09 0.10
CA ARG A 43 15.07 25.65 -0.70
C ARG A 43 16.39 25.63 0.08
N HIS A 44 16.65 26.66 0.88
CA HIS A 44 17.89 26.79 1.64
C HIS A 44 18.07 25.73 2.73
N GLU A 45 16.98 25.07 3.17
CA GLU A 45 17.03 24.04 4.21
C GLU A 45 17.50 22.67 3.65
N LEU A 46 17.37 22.42 2.35
CA LEU A 46 17.55 21.07 1.77
C LEU A 46 18.94 20.48 2.06
N MET A 47 20.01 21.26 1.88
CA MET A 47 21.38 20.77 2.11
C MET A 47 21.59 20.34 3.57
N SER A 48 21.13 21.15 4.52
CA SER A 48 21.25 20.82 5.95
C SER A 48 20.52 19.53 6.33
N ILE A 49 19.41 19.23 5.66
CA ILE A 49 18.63 18.00 5.87
C ILE A 49 19.41 16.78 5.37
N TYR A 50 20.14 16.89 4.26
CA TYR A 50 21.00 15.81 3.76
C TYR A 50 22.28 15.62 4.58
N GLU A 51 22.76 16.66 5.25
CA GLU A 51 23.98 16.63 6.08
C GLU A 51 23.73 16.16 7.51
N GLY A 52 22.57 16.51 8.07
CA GLY A 52 22.27 16.33 9.50
C GLY A 52 20.90 15.74 9.82
N GLY A 53 20.10 15.37 8.81
CA GLY A 53 18.71 14.94 8.99
C GLY A 53 17.79 16.08 9.44
N ARG A 54 16.51 15.77 9.65
CA ARG A 54 15.50 16.70 10.16
C ARG A 54 14.84 16.16 11.41
N HIS A 55 14.82 16.97 12.47
CA HIS A 55 14.12 16.61 13.70
C HIS A 55 12.59 16.59 13.49
N MET A 56 11.98 15.51 13.97
CA MET A 56 10.56 15.22 13.87
C MET A 56 10.11 14.48 15.14
N PRO A 57 8.93 14.81 15.69
CA PRO A 57 8.43 14.17 16.89
C PRO A 57 8.14 12.70 16.60
N ILE A 58 8.47 11.82 17.55
CA ILE A 58 8.29 10.38 17.40
C ILE A 58 6.80 9.98 17.31
N SER A 59 5.89 10.77 17.91
CA SER A 59 4.44 10.60 17.83
C SER A 59 3.89 10.50 16.41
N ILE A 60 4.60 11.04 15.40
CA ILE A 60 4.21 10.98 13.99
C ILE A 60 4.05 9.53 13.47
N LEU A 61 4.71 8.56 14.10
CA LEU A 61 4.61 7.13 13.78
C LEU A 61 3.46 6.42 14.54
N GLY A 62 2.82 7.12 15.47
CA GLY A 62 1.75 6.66 16.36
C GLY A 62 0.38 7.29 16.09
N LEU A 63 0.21 8.00 14.97
CA LEU A 63 -1.02 8.71 14.65
C LEU A 63 -2.09 7.78 14.07
N ASP A 64 -3.35 8.08 14.38
CA ASP A 64 -4.49 7.46 13.70
C ASP A 64 -4.73 8.02 12.28
N ILE A 65 -5.73 7.46 11.60
CA ILE A 65 -6.08 7.82 10.22
C ILE A 65 -6.38 9.31 10.02
N THR A 66 -6.86 10.00 11.05
CA THR A 66 -7.14 11.44 11.03
C THR A 66 -5.92 12.29 11.36
N GLY A 67 -4.86 11.69 11.92
CA GLY A 67 -3.67 12.38 12.39
C GLY A 67 -3.72 12.76 13.86
N GLU A 68 -4.65 12.20 14.63
CA GLU A 68 -4.70 12.38 16.08
C GLU A 68 -3.79 11.38 16.78
N ASP A 69 -3.29 11.79 17.93
CA ASP A 69 -2.42 11.01 18.80
C ASP A 69 -3.14 9.78 19.40
N VAL A 70 -2.47 8.63 19.37
CA VAL A 70 -2.93 7.41 20.04
C VAL A 70 -2.00 7.09 21.21
N HIS A 71 -2.44 7.40 22.42
CA HIS A 71 -1.63 7.27 23.65
C HIS A 71 -1.12 5.84 23.87
N GLU A 72 -1.94 4.84 23.56
CA GLU A 72 -1.65 3.42 23.75
C GLU A 72 -0.50 2.90 22.87
N THR A 73 -0.01 3.71 21.92
CA THR A 73 1.19 3.38 21.15
C THR A 73 2.46 3.39 22.01
N GLY A 74 2.46 4.14 23.11
CA GLY A 74 3.63 4.39 23.95
C GLY A 74 4.65 5.35 23.32
N LEU A 75 4.30 6.01 22.21
CA LEU A 75 5.19 6.96 21.54
C LEU A 75 5.02 8.41 22.04
N ILE A 76 4.04 8.69 22.88
CA ILE A 76 3.72 10.06 23.28
C ILE A 76 4.21 10.31 24.71
N TRP A 77 3.36 10.10 25.71
CA TRP A 77 3.69 10.39 27.11
C TRP A 77 4.78 9.48 27.67
N ASP A 78 4.79 8.21 27.28
CA ASP A 78 5.77 7.23 27.75
C ASP A 78 7.18 7.50 27.20
N SER A 79 7.29 8.17 26.05
CA SER A 79 8.56 8.55 25.41
C SER A 79 8.95 10.02 25.65
N GLY A 80 8.01 10.83 26.13
CA GLY A 80 8.11 12.30 26.22
C GLY A 80 7.92 13.03 24.87
N ASP A 81 7.42 12.34 23.85
CA ASP A 81 7.29 12.80 22.45
C ASP A 81 8.57 13.49 21.93
N GLY A 82 9.71 12.88 22.23
CA GLY A 82 11.01 13.42 21.86
C GLY A 82 11.21 13.45 20.34
N ASP A 83 11.91 14.49 19.89
CA ASP A 83 12.36 14.57 18.50
C ASP A 83 13.38 13.46 18.21
N LEU A 84 13.08 12.64 17.19
CA LEU A 84 14.04 11.77 16.53
C LEU A 84 14.54 12.44 15.25
N ARG A 85 15.26 11.70 14.39
CA ARG A 85 15.86 12.26 13.17
C ARG A 85 15.35 11.53 11.93
N ALA A 86 14.60 12.26 11.11
CA ALA A 86 14.19 11.80 9.78
C ALA A 86 15.28 12.10 8.76
N TRP A 87 15.61 11.11 7.93
CA TRP A 87 16.63 11.20 6.88
C TRP A 87 16.04 10.98 5.48
N PRO A 88 16.53 11.70 4.45
CA PRO A 88 16.10 11.50 3.06
C PRO A 88 16.30 10.06 2.59
N ILE A 89 15.39 9.56 1.77
CA ILE A 89 15.54 8.26 1.11
C ILE A 89 16.21 8.50 -0.26
N PRO A 90 17.36 7.85 -0.53
CA PRO A 90 18.10 8.03 -1.78
C PRO A 90 17.23 7.84 -3.03
N GLY A 91 17.41 8.72 -4.02
CA GLY A 91 16.74 8.61 -5.31
C GLY A 91 15.25 8.95 -5.29
N THR A 92 14.76 9.55 -4.20
CA THR A 92 13.35 10.00 -4.09
C THR A 92 13.20 11.51 -4.16
N LEU A 93 14.31 12.27 -4.18
CA LEU A 93 14.31 13.71 -4.40
C LEU A 93 13.96 14.01 -5.86
N THR A 94 12.75 14.50 -6.07
CA THR A 94 12.18 14.70 -7.42
C THR A 94 11.36 15.99 -7.47
N PRO A 95 11.21 16.63 -8.64
CA PRO A 95 10.32 17.78 -8.77
C PRO A 95 8.84 17.37 -8.66
N LEU A 96 8.00 18.31 -8.22
CA LEU A 96 6.54 18.18 -8.26
C LEU A 96 5.99 18.83 -9.53
N PHE A 97 5.42 18.00 -10.40
CA PHE A 97 4.78 18.44 -11.65
C PHE A 97 3.69 19.49 -11.39
N GLY A 98 3.58 20.50 -12.25
CA GLY A 98 2.50 21.51 -12.27
C GLY A 98 2.39 22.43 -11.05
N THR A 99 3.42 22.53 -10.20
CA THR A 99 3.39 23.40 -8.99
C THR A 99 3.80 24.84 -9.33
N LYS A 100 3.12 25.83 -8.72
CA LYS A 100 3.47 27.26 -8.81
C LYS A 100 3.41 27.90 -7.40
N PRO A 101 4.53 28.37 -6.84
CA PRO A 101 5.89 28.28 -7.39
C PRO A 101 6.37 26.82 -7.54
N PRO A 102 7.39 26.55 -8.37
CA PRO A 102 7.93 25.21 -8.55
C PRO A 102 8.46 24.62 -7.23
N ARG A 103 8.12 23.35 -6.98
CA ARG A 103 8.46 22.62 -5.76
C ARG A 103 9.09 21.26 -6.06
N GLY A 104 9.80 20.71 -5.09
CA GLY A 104 10.25 19.32 -5.10
C GLY A 104 9.62 18.51 -3.97
N GLN A 105 9.95 17.22 -3.91
CA GLN A 105 9.60 16.34 -2.82
C GLN A 105 10.71 15.32 -2.57
N VAL A 106 10.79 14.80 -1.34
CA VAL A 106 11.69 13.71 -0.98
C VAL A 106 11.03 12.85 0.10
N LEU A 107 11.11 11.53 -0.06
CA LEU A 107 10.63 10.61 0.97
C LEU A 107 11.65 10.54 2.10
N MET A 108 11.18 10.29 3.32
CA MET A 108 11.99 10.25 4.53
C MET A 108 11.76 8.94 5.29
N ALA A 109 12.76 8.52 6.08
CA ALA A 109 12.63 7.45 7.08
C ALA A 109 13.19 7.92 8.43
N MET A 110 12.63 7.43 9.53
CA MET A 110 12.97 7.85 10.88
C MET A 110 14.10 7.00 11.49
N TYR A 111 15.04 7.65 12.17
CA TYR A 111 16.12 7.00 12.90
C TYR A 111 16.27 7.65 14.28
N HIS A 112 16.79 6.89 15.23
CA HIS A 112 17.22 7.42 16.51
C HIS A 112 18.38 8.43 16.34
N LEU A 113 18.63 9.24 17.36
CA LEU A 113 19.65 10.29 17.32
C LEU A 113 21.09 9.74 17.15
N ASP A 114 21.31 8.50 17.56
CA ASP A 114 22.55 7.74 17.38
C ASP A 114 22.68 7.07 15.99
N GLY A 115 21.62 7.13 15.17
CA GLY A 115 21.55 6.54 13.84
C GLY A 115 20.94 5.14 13.78
N ALA A 116 20.52 4.55 14.91
CA ALA A 116 19.81 3.28 14.89
C ALA A 116 18.44 3.40 14.17
N PRO A 117 18.01 2.39 13.39
CA PRO A 117 16.69 2.39 12.74
C PRO A 117 15.54 2.56 13.74
N MET A 118 14.59 3.45 13.47
CA MET A 118 13.37 3.53 14.28
C MET A 118 12.49 2.32 13.99
N THR A 119 12.25 1.49 14.99
CA THR A 119 11.62 0.16 14.84
C THR A 119 10.13 0.24 14.46
N SER A 120 9.44 1.33 14.82
CA SER A 120 8.06 1.65 14.42
C SER A 120 7.92 2.34 13.06
N ASP A 121 8.99 2.52 12.28
CA ASP A 121 8.89 3.05 10.91
C ASP A 121 8.47 1.93 9.93
N PRO A 122 7.33 2.05 9.22
CA PRO A 122 6.84 1.03 8.29
C PRO A 122 7.80 0.69 7.16
N ARG A 123 8.51 1.68 6.63
CA ARG A 123 9.46 1.46 5.53
C ARG A 123 10.68 0.69 6.04
N LEU A 124 11.14 0.99 7.25
CA LEU A 124 12.24 0.25 7.86
C LEU A 124 11.85 -1.17 8.26
N ALA A 125 10.57 -1.45 8.53
CA ALA A 125 10.09 -2.83 8.69
C ALA A 125 10.23 -3.65 7.41
N LEU A 126 9.87 -3.09 6.25
CA LEU A 126 10.14 -3.74 4.96
C LEU A 126 11.65 -3.92 4.73
N ALA A 127 12.45 -2.90 5.03
CA ALA A 127 13.91 -2.97 4.87
C ALA A 127 14.52 -4.14 5.67
N ARG A 128 14.06 -4.38 6.91
CA ARG A 128 14.49 -5.55 7.72
C ARG A 128 14.20 -6.87 7.04
N GLN A 129 13.02 -7.04 6.42
CA GLN A 129 12.67 -8.27 5.70
C GLN A 129 13.52 -8.46 4.45
N VAL A 130 13.78 -7.38 3.71
CA VAL A 130 14.69 -7.40 2.54
C VAL A 130 16.11 -7.77 2.94
N GLU A 131 16.62 -7.21 4.03
CA GLU A 131 17.95 -7.54 4.56
C GLU A 131 18.04 -9.00 5.03
N ALA A 132 17.01 -9.51 5.71
CA ALA A 132 16.93 -10.90 6.14
C ALA A 132 16.95 -11.88 4.95
N LEU A 133 16.21 -11.58 3.88
CA LEU A 133 16.26 -12.33 2.62
C LEU A 133 17.63 -12.25 1.95
N ALA A 134 18.25 -11.07 1.93
CA ALA A 134 19.58 -10.89 1.34
C ALA A 134 20.65 -11.74 2.04
N LYS A 135 20.57 -11.91 3.36
CA LYS A 135 21.44 -12.83 4.14
C LYS A 135 21.29 -14.30 3.73
N LYS A 136 20.15 -14.67 3.15
CA LYS A 136 19.88 -16.00 2.56
C LYS A 136 20.22 -16.06 1.06
N GLY A 137 20.76 -14.99 0.47
CA GLY A 137 21.05 -14.89 -0.97
C GLY A 137 19.81 -14.74 -1.85
N LEU A 138 18.70 -14.29 -1.26
CA LEU A 138 17.42 -14.04 -1.92
C LEU A 138 17.14 -12.53 -1.99
N HIS A 139 16.64 -12.08 -3.14
CA HIS A 139 16.39 -10.68 -3.43
C HIS A 139 14.96 -10.52 -3.91
N PRO A 140 14.06 -9.99 -3.06
CA PRO A 140 12.67 -9.82 -3.41
C PRO A 140 12.47 -8.73 -4.46
N ALA A 141 11.55 -8.97 -5.37
CA ALA A 141 11.25 -8.12 -6.50
C ALA A 141 9.76 -8.21 -6.85
N GLY A 142 9.17 -7.13 -7.37
CA GLY A 142 7.73 -7.08 -7.53
C GLY A 142 7.15 -5.78 -8.11
N ALA A 143 5.83 -5.73 -8.14
CA ALA A 143 5.03 -4.57 -8.52
C ALA A 143 3.71 -4.57 -7.75
N PHE A 144 3.11 -3.39 -7.61
CA PHE A 144 1.76 -3.23 -7.08
C PHE A 144 0.82 -2.76 -8.19
N GLU A 145 -0.40 -3.26 -8.17
CA GLU A 145 -1.53 -2.70 -8.92
C GLU A 145 -2.25 -1.67 -8.05
N LEU A 146 -2.71 -0.57 -8.66
CA LEU A 146 -3.39 0.51 -7.95
C LEU A 146 -4.79 0.72 -8.52
N GLU A 147 -5.79 0.10 -7.90
CA GLU A 147 -7.19 0.42 -8.18
C GLU A 147 -7.64 1.63 -7.36
N PHE A 148 -8.46 2.50 -7.93
CA PHE A 148 -9.01 3.67 -7.22
C PHE A 148 -10.26 4.19 -7.91
N PHE A 149 -11.02 5.01 -7.19
CA PHE A 149 -12.15 5.74 -7.76
C PHE A 149 -11.79 7.20 -8.05
N LEU A 150 -12.28 7.73 -9.15
CA LEU A 150 -12.38 9.17 -9.38
C LEU A 150 -13.83 9.59 -9.11
N LEU A 151 -14.00 10.41 -8.08
CA LEU A 151 -15.30 10.85 -7.59
C LEU A 151 -15.52 12.33 -7.89
N SER A 152 -16.78 12.70 -8.10
CA SER A 152 -17.19 14.10 -8.12
C SER A 152 -16.98 14.73 -6.75
N ASN A 153 -16.60 16.01 -6.75
CA ASN A 153 -16.59 16.83 -5.53
C ASN A 153 -18.03 17.17 -5.08
N GLU A 154 -19.00 17.12 -6.00
CA GLU A 154 -20.41 17.31 -5.71
C GLU A 154 -21.06 15.98 -5.29
N ARG A 155 -21.97 16.06 -4.31
CA ARG A 155 -22.86 14.94 -3.95
C ARG A 155 -24.03 14.84 -4.92
N ASP A 156 -24.66 13.66 -5.00
CA ASP A 156 -25.92 13.50 -5.74
C ASP A 156 -27.10 14.13 -4.96
N ALA A 157 -28.32 14.01 -5.50
CA ALA A 157 -29.52 14.60 -4.91
C ALA A 157 -29.84 14.01 -3.53
N GLU A 158 -29.36 12.80 -3.27
CA GLU A 158 -29.50 12.07 -2.01
C GLU A 158 -28.30 12.28 -1.07
N GLY A 159 -27.36 13.17 -1.41
CA GLY A 159 -26.20 13.49 -0.60
C GLY A 159 -25.06 12.45 -0.65
N LYS A 160 -25.13 11.46 -1.56
CA LYS A 160 -24.13 10.38 -1.69
C LYS A 160 -23.00 10.76 -2.64
N VAL A 161 -21.88 10.04 -2.49
CA VAL A 161 -20.74 10.11 -3.41
C VAL A 161 -21.15 9.59 -4.80
N GLN A 162 -20.64 10.22 -5.85
CA GLN A 162 -20.92 9.83 -7.23
C GLN A 162 -19.62 9.81 -8.08
N PRO A 163 -19.57 8.99 -9.15
CA PRO A 163 -18.46 9.00 -10.09
C PRO A 163 -18.16 10.40 -10.64
N ALA A 164 -16.89 10.67 -10.90
CA ALA A 164 -16.48 11.89 -11.58
C ALA A 164 -17.07 11.94 -13.01
N ARG A 165 -17.33 13.16 -13.48
CA ARG A 165 -17.57 13.41 -14.90
C ARG A 165 -16.26 13.25 -15.67
N ALA A 166 -16.38 12.97 -16.97
CA ALA A 166 -15.24 13.05 -17.88
C ALA A 166 -14.60 14.45 -17.79
N VAL A 167 -13.29 14.48 -17.58
CA VAL A 167 -12.51 15.72 -17.45
C VAL A 167 -12.46 16.48 -18.78
N LEU A 168 -12.47 15.77 -19.91
CA LEU A 168 -12.35 16.35 -21.25
C LEU A 168 -13.60 17.14 -21.68
N ASP A 169 -14.80 16.60 -21.44
CA ASP A 169 -16.06 17.10 -22.03
C ASP A 169 -17.23 17.24 -21.02
N GLY A 170 -17.02 16.88 -19.75
CA GLY A 170 -18.04 16.96 -18.70
C GLY A 170 -19.13 15.88 -18.78
N ARG A 171 -19.00 14.88 -19.65
CA ARG A 171 -19.95 13.78 -19.82
C ARG A 171 -20.13 13.00 -18.52
N LYS A 172 -21.38 12.70 -18.17
CA LYS A 172 -21.74 11.80 -17.07
C LYS A 172 -21.87 10.36 -17.56
N SER A 173 -21.36 9.40 -16.78
CA SER A 173 -21.65 7.98 -16.95
C SER A 173 -21.91 7.32 -15.60
N GLY A 174 -22.98 6.51 -15.54
CA GLY A 174 -23.28 5.63 -14.41
C GLY A 174 -23.15 4.15 -14.76
N LYS A 175 -22.60 3.83 -15.94
CA LYS A 175 -22.47 2.46 -16.46
C LYS A 175 -21.16 1.82 -16.00
N THR A 176 -21.16 0.50 -15.93
CA THR A 176 -19.91 -0.29 -15.79
C THR A 176 -19.19 -0.26 -17.13
N GLU A 177 -18.19 0.61 -17.26
CA GLU A 177 -17.43 0.89 -18.49
C GLU A 177 -16.12 0.08 -18.53
N VAL A 178 -16.15 -1.18 -18.13
CA VAL A 178 -14.95 -2.02 -17.97
C VAL A 178 -14.19 -2.18 -19.30
N TYR A 179 -12.87 -1.92 -19.30
CA TYR A 179 -12.00 -1.89 -20.49
C TYR A 179 -12.45 -0.93 -21.63
N SER A 180 -13.32 0.03 -21.36
CA SER A 180 -13.81 1.00 -22.35
C SER A 180 -12.77 2.07 -22.66
N VAL A 181 -12.12 1.97 -23.82
CA VAL A 181 -11.15 2.97 -24.31
C VAL A 181 -11.81 4.34 -24.55
N ASP A 182 -13.05 4.37 -25.03
CA ASP A 182 -13.81 5.62 -25.18
C ASP A 182 -14.04 6.32 -23.83
N HIS A 183 -14.33 5.54 -22.78
CA HIS A 183 -14.47 6.10 -21.44
C HIS A 183 -13.14 6.70 -20.95
N LEU A 184 -12.03 6.01 -21.20
CA LEU A 184 -10.68 6.49 -20.86
C LEU A 184 -10.31 7.79 -21.59
N HIS A 185 -10.72 7.97 -22.86
CA HIS A 185 -10.51 9.22 -23.58
C HIS A 185 -11.16 10.43 -22.88
N GLY A 186 -12.30 10.23 -22.21
CA GLY A 186 -12.95 11.29 -21.43
C GLY A 186 -12.10 11.78 -20.24
N MET A 187 -11.15 10.97 -19.77
CA MET A 187 -10.25 11.29 -18.65
C MET A 187 -8.82 11.63 -19.10
N GLU A 188 -8.59 11.70 -20.41
CA GLU A 188 -7.26 11.92 -21.01
C GLU A 188 -6.50 13.10 -20.38
N PRO A 189 -7.08 14.30 -20.15
CA PRO A 189 -6.31 15.41 -19.59
C PRO A 189 -5.73 15.11 -18.20
N LEU A 190 -6.50 14.40 -17.36
CA LEU A 190 -6.05 13.99 -16.03
C LEU A 190 -4.97 12.92 -16.12
N PHE A 191 -5.19 11.87 -16.93
CA PHE A 191 -4.22 10.79 -17.05
C PHE A 191 -2.92 11.25 -17.71
N SER A 192 -2.98 12.15 -18.70
CA SER A 192 -1.81 12.79 -19.31
C SER A 192 -0.94 13.51 -18.27
N ASP A 193 -1.54 14.26 -17.35
CA ASP A 193 -0.81 14.90 -16.26
C ASP A 193 -0.27 13.90 -15.22
N ILE A 194 -1.00 12.81 -14.94
CA ILE A 194 -0.53 11.72 -14.07
C ILE A 194 0.72 11.08 -14.69
N TYR A 195 0.70 10.74 -15.98
CA TYR A 195 1.85 10.14 -16.67
C TYR A 195 3.04 11.11 -16.76
N ALA A 196 2.79 12.40 -17.02
CA ALA A 196 3.85 13.41 -17.03
C ALA A 196 4.51 13.53 -15.64
N ALA A 197 3.72 13.55 -14.57
CA ALA A 197 4.22 13.59 -13.20
C ALA A 197 4.97 12.30 -12.82
N ALA A 198 4.43 11.12 -13.17
CA ALA A 198 5.07 9.83 -12.91
C ALA A 198 6.43 9.73 -13.61
N LYS A 199 6.51 10.12 -14.89
CA LYS A 199 7.76 10.20 -15.65
C LYS A 199 8.77 11.13 -14.99
N GLN A 200 8.33 12.31 -14.52
CA GLN A 200 9.20 13.27 -13.83
C GLN A 200 9.76 12.75 -12.51
N GLN A 201 9.04 11.85 -11.82
CA GLN A 201 9.47 11.23 -10.56
C GLN A 201 10.13 9.85 -10.75
N GLY A 202 10.27 9.38 -11.98
CA GLY A 202 10.81 8.06 -12.29
C GLY A 202 9.91 6.90 -11.82
N VAL A 203 8.63 7.16 -11.60
CA VAL A 203 7.61 6.15 -11.27
C VAL A 203 7.19 5.45 -12.57
N PRO A 204 7.32 4.12 -12.67
CA PRO A 204 7.16 3.40 -13.93
C PRO A 204 5.70 3.03 -14.16
N THR A 205 4.82 4.03 -14.20
CA THR A 205 3.39 3.85 -14.48
C THR A 205 3.19 3.42 -15.93
N GLU A 206 2.41 2.36 -16.14
CA GLU A 206 2.20 1.77 -17.47
C GLU A 206 0.74 1.87 -17.92
N THR A 207 -0.04 0.83 -17.71
CA THR A 207 -1.38 0.70 -18.31
C THR A 207 -2.41 1.31 -17.38
N VAL A 208 -3.33 2.07 -17.97
CA VAL A 208 -4.59 2.44 -17.33
C VAL A 208 -5.72 1.63 -17.91
N ILE A 209 -6.59 1.11 -17.04
CA ILE A 209 -7.86 0.50 -17.44
C ILE A 209 -9.01 1.14 -16.67
N SER A 210 -10.19 1.18 -17.28
CA SER A 210 -11.44 1.39 -16.55
C SER A 210 -11.91 0.05 -15.99
N GLU A 211 -12.27 0.05 -14.71
CA GLU A 211 -12.53 -1.15 -13.94
C GLU A 211 -14.03 -1.49 -13.86
N TYR A 212 -14.37 -2.58 -13.17
CA TYR A 212 -15.72 -3.13 -13.05
C TYR A 212 -16.67 -2.33 -12.13
N ALA A 213 -16.51 -1.00 -12.07
CA ALA A 213 -17.45 -0.08 -11.45
C ALA A 213 -17.40 1.32 -12.09
N PRO A 214 -18.53 2.05 -12.13
CA PRO A 214 -18.54 3.43 -12.61
C PRO A 214 -17.55 4.32 -11.83
N GLY A 215 -16.64 4.96 -12.55
CA GLY A 215 -15.61 5.82 -11.97
C GLY A 215 -14.45 5.08 -11.30
N GLN A 216 -14.35 3.75 -11.44
CA GLN A 216 -13.20 2.98 -10.98
C GLN A 216 -12.18 2.82 -12.11
N TYR A 217 -10.91 2.94 -11.76
CA TYR A 217 -9.77 2.81 -12.65
C TYR A 217 -8.68 1.99 -11.97
N GLU A 218 -7.80 1.39 -12.77
CA GLU A 218 -6.57 0.78 -12.29
C GLU A 218 -5.38 1.35 -13.06
N LEU A 219 -4.30 1.63 -12.33
CA LEU A 219 -2.98 1.93 -12.91
C LEU A 219 -2.00 0.82 -12.52
N THR A 220 -1.33 0.24 -13.51
CA THR A 220 -0.25 -0.72 -13.27
C THR A 220 1.11 -0.02 -13.16
N LEU A 221 2.00 -0.61 -12.36
CA LEU A 221 3.40 -0.22 -12.26
C LEU A 221 4.27 -1.31 -12.88
N ASN A 222 5.29 -0.93 -13.64
CA ASN A 222 6.27 -1.89 -14.13
C ASN A 222 7.02 -2.53 -12.96
N TYR A 223 7.34 -3.80 -13.13
CA TYR A 223 8.08 -4.62 -12.20
C TYR A 223 9.45 -4.03 -11.84
N ARG A 224 9.75 -3.98 -10.55
CA ARG A 224 11.06 -3.60 -10.01
C ARG A 224 11.79 -4.81 -9.48
N LYS A 225 13.10 -4.90 -9.77
CA LYS A 225 14.02 -5.84 -9.13
C LYS A 225 14.30 -5.51 -7.66
N ASP A 226 13.99 -4.28 -7.24
CA ASP A 226 14.08 -3.82 -5.87
C ASP A 226 12.66 -3.58 -5.34
N VAL A 227 12.23 -4.44 -4.41
CA VAL A 227 10.90 -4.34 -3.80
C VAL A 227 10.73 -3.10 -2.92
N MET A 228 11.82 -2.56 -2.35
CA MET A 228 11.75 -1.30 -1.59
C MET A 228 11.30 -0.18 -2.52
N ARG A 229 11.94 -0.11 -3.70
CA ARG A 229 11.58 0.87 -4.72
C ARG A 229 10.17 0.65 -5.28
N ALA A 230 9.70 -0.60 -5.40
CA ALA A 230 8.32 -0.87 -5.80
C ALA A 230 7.30 -0.29 -4.82
N ALA A 231 7.55 -0.40 -3.51
CA ALA A 231 6.69 0.18 -2.48
C ALA A 231 6.78 1.72 -2.45
N ASP A 232 7.98 2.28 -2.59
CA ASP A 232 8.20 3.73 -2.73
C ASP A 232 7.43 4.29 -3.94
N ASP A 233 7.53 3.63 -5.10
CA ASP A 233 6.86 4.03 -6.35
C ASP A 233 5.33 4.06 -6.18
N LEU A 234 4.73 3.13 -5.42
CA LEU A 234 3.29 3.14 -5.15
C LEU A 234 2.86 4.29 -4.24
N ILE A 235 3.65 4.61 -3.21
CA ILE A 235 3.39 5.78 -2.36
C ILE A 235 3.43 7.07 -3.19
N LEU A 236 4.44 7.20 -4.06
CA LEU A 236 4.57 8.32 -4.97
C LEU A 236 3.40 8.37 -5.96
N LEU A 237 2.99 7.24 -6.54
CA LEU A 237 1.86 7.19 -7.47
C LEU A 237 0.56 7.65 -6.80
N LYS A 238 0.23 7.16 -5.60
CA LYS A 238 -0.96 7.64 -4.85
C LYS A 238 -0.89 9.16 -4.62
N ARG A 239 0.28 9.71 -4.31
CA ARG A 239 0.48 11.17 -4.16
C ARG A 239 0.27 11.92 -5.48
N ILE A 240 0.83 11.41 -6.59
CA ILE A 240 0.67 11.97 -7.93
C ILE A 240 -0.81 12.00 -8.33
N VAL A 241 -1.50 10.87 -8.23
CA VAL A 241 -2.91 10.75 -8.60
C VAL A 241 -3.77 11.72 -7.78
N ARG A 242 -3.57 11.81 -6.46
CA ARG A 242 -4.28 12.79 -5.61
C ARG A 242 -4.00 14.24 -6.04
N ALA A 243 -2.75 14.57 -6.33
CA ALA A 243 -2.36 15.92 -6.71
C ALA A 243 -2.97 16.33 -8.06
N GLN A 244 -2.92 15.47 -9.07
CA GLN A 244 -3.49 15.77 -10.38
C GLN A 244 -5.02 15.77 -10.35
N ALA A 245 -5.65 14.81 -9.66
CA ALA A 245 -7.11 14.77 -9.51
C ALA A 245 -7.66 16.08 -8.95
N ARG A 246 -7.03 16.60 -7.89
CA ARG A 246 -7.40 17.90 -7.29
C ARG A 246 -7.29 19.06 -8.27
N ARG A 247 -6.29 19.09 -9.15
CA ARG A 247 -6.13 20.14 -10.17
C ARG A 247 -7.21 20.08 -11.24
N HIS A 248 -7.67 18.88 -11.57
CA HIS A 248 -8.75 18.64 -12.53
C HIS A 248 -10.15 18.68 -11.88
N GLY A 249 -10.27 19.15 -10.63
CA GLY A 249 -11.57 19.36 -9.99
C GLY A 249 -12.30 18.06 -9.60
N VAL A 250 -11.58 16.95 -9.44
CA VAL A 250 -12.13 15.66 -9.02
C VAL A 250 -11.38 15.10 -7.81
N THR A 251 -11.99 14.13 -7.12
CA THR A 251 -11.37 13.49 -5.95
C THR A 251 -10.90 12.08 -6.29
N ALA A 252 -9.60 11.83 -6.16
CA ALA A 252 -9.07 10.46 -6.16
C ALA A 252 -9.32 9.80 -4.80
N CYS A 253 -10.10 8.73 -4.80
CA CYS A 253 -10.51 7.99 -3.63
C CYS A 253 -9.81 6.63 -3.58
N PHE A 254 -9.06 6.40 -2.49
CA PHE A 254 -8.37 5.17 -2.19
C PHE A 254 -8.99 4.47 -0.97
N MET A 255 -10.29 4.66 -0.76
CA MET A 255 -11.04 3.84 0.17
C MET A 255 -11.21 2.44 -0.44
N ALA A 256 -11.15 1.40 0.38
CA ALA A 256 -11.39 0.04 -0.07
C ALA A 256 -12.78 -0.17 -0.69
N LYS A 257 -13.81 0.52 -0.19
CA LYS A 257 -15.20 0.40 -0.67
C LYS A 257 -15.91 1.75 -0.57
N PRO A 258 -15.73 2.66 -1.53
CA PRO A 258 -16.35 3.98 -1.47
C PRO A 258 -17.85 3.97 -1.82
N ILE A 259 -18.29 3.03 -2.65
CA ILE A 259 -19.69 2.92 -3.11
C ILE A 259 -20.21 1.52 -2.80
N GLU A 260 -21.27 1.44 -1.99
CA GLU A 260 -21.83 0.19 -1.47
C GLU A 260 -22.17 -0.83 -2.57
N LYS A 261 -22.91 -0.38 -3.60
CA LYS A 261 -23.43 -1.22 -4.69
C LYS A 261 -22.37 -1.77 -5.67
N TYR A 262 -21.12 -1.32 -5.61
CA TYR A 262 -20.10 -1.66 -6.60
C TYR A 262 -18.90 -2.37 -6.01
N ALA A 263 -18.06 -3.00 -6.83
CA ALA A 263 -16.81 -3.61 -6.37
C ALA A 263 -15.92 -2.61 -5.61
N GLY A 264 -15.08 -3.14 -4.71
CA GLY A 264 -14.10 -2.33 -3.99
C GLY A 264 -12.81 -2.14 -4.78
N SER A 265 -11.87 -1.40 -4.20
CA SER A 265 -10.54 -1.16 -4.77
C SER A 265 -9.46 -1.99 -4.06
N GLY A 266 -8.77 -2.82 -4.84
CA GLY A 266 -7.63 -3.64 -4.42
C GLY A 266 -6.27 -2.96 -4.61
N MET A 267 -5.26 -3.54 -3.94
CA MET A 267 -3.85 -3.26 -4.17
C MET A 267 -3.13 -4.60 -4.25
N HIS A 268 -3.24 -5.25 -5.41
CA HIS A 268 -2.61 -6.55 -5.60
C HIS A 268 -1.10 -6.41 -5.61
N PHE A 269 -0.42 -7.25 -4.83
CA PHE A 269 1.03 -7.28 -4.77
C PHE A 269 1.56 -8.49 -5.54
N HIS A 270 2.25 -8.22 -6.64
CA HIS A 270 2.94 -9.22 -7.44
C HIS A 270 4.37 -9.36 -6.94
N VAL A 271 4.72 -10.52 -6.40
CA VAL A 271 6.03 -10.76 -5.76
C VAL A 271 6.72 -11.98 -6.33
N SER A 272 8.03 -11.85 -6.49
CA SER A 272 8.95 -12.93 -6.84
C SER A 272 10.24 -12.80 -6.04
N LEU A 273 11.04 -13.87 -6.02
CA LEU A 273 12.32 -13.91 -5.35
C LEU A 273 13.42 -14.22 -6.36
N LEU A 274 14.46 -13.39 -6.41
CA LEU A 274 15.63 -13.61 -7.26
C LEU A 274 16.78 -14.16 -6.40
N ASN A 275 17.59 -15.06 -6.94
CA ASN A 275 18.85 -15.45 -6.29
C ASN A 275 19.98 -14.44 -6.60
N GLY A 276 21.16 -14.63 -6.00
CA GLY A 276 22.34 -13.79 -6.24
C GLY A 276 22.85 -13.74 -7.70
N LYS A 277 22.32 -14.59 -8.60
CA LYS A 277 22.58 -14.53 -10.06
C LYS A 277 21.47 -13.82 -10.83
N GLY A 278 20.49 -13.23 -10.14
CA GLY A 278 19.33 -12.57 -10.73
C GLY A 278 18.29 -13.52 -11.35
N ARG A 279 18.37 -14.83 -11.09
CA ARG A 279 17.38 -15.80 -11.58
C ARG A 279 16.22 -15.91 -10.59
N ASN A 280 15.01 -15.94 -11.12
CA ASN A 280 13.78 -16.11 -10.35
C ASN A 280 13.70 -17.55 -9.79
N VAL A 281 13.57 -17.68 -8.47
CA VAL A 281 13.54 -18.98 -7.77
C VAL A 281 12.16 -19.64 -7.84
N PHE A 282 11.12 -18.90 -8.21
CA PHE A 282 9.77 -19.44 -8.46
C PHE A 282 9.61 -20.02 -9.86
N THR A 283 10.63 -19.90 -10.70
CA THR A 283 10.65 -20.54 -12.02
C THR A 283 10.86 -22.04 -11.87
N GLU A 284 10.03 -22.83 -12.56
CA GLU A 284 10.14 -24.29 -12.62
C GLU A 284 11.48 -24.74 -13.23
N THR A 285 12.02 -25.85 -12.73
CA THR A 285 13.16 -26.56 -13.34
C THR A 285 12.69 -27.72 -14.22
N ASP A 286 13.60 -28.30 -15.02
CA ASP A 286 13.24 -29.33 -16.00
C ASP A 286 12.54 -30.54 -15.33
N GLY A 287 11.30 -30.81 -15.77
CA GLY A 287 10.48 -31.90 -15.24
C GLY A 287 9.55 -31.52 -14.07
N GLU A 288 9.64 -30.29 -13.54
CA GLU A 288 8.71 -29.80 -12.53
C GLU A 288 7.44 -29.22 -13.15
N THR A 289 6.27 -29.60 -12.62
CA THR A 289 5.01 -28.89 -12.92
C THR A 289 5.00 -27.51 -12.29
N ARG A 290 5.57 -27.38 -11.07
CA ARG A 290 5.70 -26.15 -10.29
C ARG A 290 6.98 -26.19 -9.45
N SER A 291 7.63 -25.04 -9.32
CA SER A 291 8.82 -24.87 -8.48
C SER A 291 8.47 -25.11 -7.02
N LEU A 292 9.29 -25.91 -6.33
CA LEU A 292 9.11 -26.16 -4.89
C LEU A 292 9.16 -24.85 -4.07
N PRO A 293 10.10 -23.91 -4.29
CA PRO A 293 10.05 -22.59 -3.65
C PRO A 293 8.75 -21.81 -3.86
N LEU A 294 8.11 -21.92 -5.04
CA LEU A 294 6.82 -21.28 -5.29
C LEU A 294 5.73 -21.88 -4.41
N LEU A 295 5.64 -23.21 -4.35
CA LEU A 295 4.67 -23.92 -3.52
C LEU A 295 4.89 -23.59 -2.04
N GLN A 296 6.12 -23.66 -1.56
CA GLN A 296 6.48 -23.31 -0.19
C GLN A 296 6.11 -21.87 0.17
N GLY A 297 6.40 -20.91 -0.72
CA GLY A 297 5.99 -19.53 -0.54
C GLY A 297 4.47 -19.36 -0.43
N LEU A 298 3.70 -20.07 -1.27
CA LEU A 298 2.24 -20.10 -1.16
C LEU A 298 1.78 -20.72 0.17
N GLY A 299 2.40 -21.80 0.62
CA GLY A 299 2.05 -22.50 1.87
C GLY A 299 2.24 -21.60 3.09
N GLY A 300 3.35 -20.87 3.14
CA GLY A 300 3.59 -19.87 4.18
C GLY A 300 2.54 -18.74 4.16
N LEU A 301 2.24 -18.20 2.98
CA LEU A 301 1.22 -17.15 2.84
C LEU A 301 -0.17 -17.62 3.27
N ILE A 302 -0.58 -18.84 2.92
CA ILE A 302 -1.85 -19.44 3.34
C ILE A 302 -1.92 -19.52 4.86
N GLN A 303 -0.87 -20.06 5.49
CA GLN A 303 -0.84 -20.27 6.95
C GLN A 303 -0.91 -18.95 7.73
N THR A 304 -0.28 -17.89 7.21
CA THR A 304 -0.16 -16.61 7.92
C THR A 304 -1.24 -15.60 7.59
N MET A 305 -2.11 -15.88 6.61
CA MET A 305 -3.03 -14.89 6.06
C MET A 305 -4.02 -14.38 7.10
N ALA A 306 -4.63 -15.29 7.87
CA ALA A 306 -5.70 -14.97 8.82
C ALA A 306 -5.23 -13.97 9.89
N GLU A 307 -4.10 -14.26 10.52
CA GLU A 307 -3.50 -13.40 11.55
C GLU A 307 -2.90 -12.09 10.99
N SER A 308 -2.72 -12.02 9.67
CA SER A 308 -2.20 -10.85 8.95
C SER A 308 -3.28 -9.95 8.35
N MET A 309 -4.56 -10.34 8.42
CA MET A 309 -5.64 -9.62 7.74
C MET A 309 -5.77 -8.16 8.16
N LEU A 310 -5.38 -7.81 9.40
CA LEU A 310 -5.37 -6.41 9.83
C LEU A 310 -4.44 -5.53 8.97
N VAL A 311 -3.32 -6.06 8.47
CA VAL A 311 -2.42 -5.34 7.56
C VAL A 311 -3.06 -5.16 6.18
N PHE A 312 -3.79 -6.17 5.70
CA PHE A 312 -4.40 -6.18 4.37
C PHE A 312 -5.73 -5.43 4.29
N ALA A 313 -6.45 -5.34 5.41
CA ALA A 313 -7.74 -4.69 5.57
C ALA A 313 -7.77 -3.84 6.86
N PRO A 314 -7.03 -2.71 6.90
CA PRO A 314 -6.70 -2.01 8.13
C PRO A 314 -7.80 -1.10 8.68
N HIS A 315 -8.92 -0.92 8.00
CA HIS A 315 -9.98 0.02 8.40
C HIS A 315 -11.37 -0.61 8.34
N ALA A 316 -12.34 -0.08 9.09
CA ALA A 316 -13.74 -0.51 9.00
C ALA A 316 -14.28 -0.60 7.56
N ASN A 317 -13.90 0.36 6.70
CA ASN A 317 -14.31 0.38 5.29
C ASN A 317 -13.72 -0.79 4.49
N SER A 318 -12.50 -1.25 4.82
CA SER A 318 -11.85 -2.41 4.20
C SER A 318 -12.73 -3.66 4.31
N TRP A 319 -13.41 -3.83 5.45
CA TRP A 319 -14.23 -4.99 5.74
C TRP A 319 -15.54 -5.04 4.94
N ARG A 320 -15.94 -3.93 4.31
CA ARG A 320 -17.06 -3.90 3.34
C ARG A 320 -16.72 -4.55 2.00
N ARG A 321 -15.44 -4.91 1.76
CA ARG A 321 -15.03 -5.72 0.61
C ARG A 321 -15.31 -7.21 0.80
N PHE A 322 -15.21 -7.75 2.01
CA PHE A 322 -15.29 -9.20 2.26
C PHE A 322 -16.74 -9.69 2.42
N VAL A 323 -17.51 -9.53 1.35
CA VAL A 323 -18.83 -10.15 1.17
C VAL A 323 -18.78 -11.14 0.01
N SER A 324 -19.66 -12.13 -0.03
CA SER A 324 -19.68 -13.14 -1.12
C SER A 324 -19.81 -12.48 -2.51
N GLN A 325 -19.14 -13.04 -3.53
CA GLN A 325 -19.16 -12.57 -4.93
C GLN A 325 -18.65 -11.13 -5.17
N SER A 326 -17.76 -10.63 -4.31
CA SER A 326 -17.26 -9.24 -4.36
C SER A 326 -15.92 -9.06 -5.11
N TYR A 327 -15.38 -10.12 -5.72
CA TYR A 327 -14.00 -10.21 -6.24
C TYR A 327 -12.89 -10.07 -5.17
N ALA A 328 -13.25 -9.90 -3.89
CA ALA A 328 -12.31 -10.02 -2.77
C ALA A 328 -12.26 -11.47 -2.28
N PRO A 329 -11.06 -12.01 -1.98
CA PRO A 329 -10.93 -13.37 -1.49
C PRO A 329 -11.40 -13.48 -0.03
N VAL A 330 -12.19 -14.50 0.27
CA VAL A 330 -12.75 -14.77 1.62
C VAL A 330 -12.10 -15.97 2.33
N ALA A 331 -11.20 -16.66 1.62
CA ALA A 331 -10.47 -17.82 2.13
C ALA A 331 -9.01 -17.78 1.64
N PRO A 332 -8.06 -18.34 2.41
CA PRO A 332 -6.66 -18.39 2.04
C PRO A 332 -6.41 -19.51 1.01
N THR A 333 -7.01 -19.37 -0.16
CA THR A 333 -6.87 -20.32 -1.28
C THR A 333 -5.89 -19.83 -2.32
N TRP A 334 -5.37 -20.76 -3.11
CA TRP A 334 -4.48 -20.46 -4.23
C TRP A 334 -4.88 -21.17 -5.52
N GLY A 335 -4.44 -20.64 -6.65
CA GLY A 335 -4.81 -21.18 -7.96
C GLY A 335 -4.03 -20.55 -9.12
N VAL A 336 -3.88 -21.31 -10.21
CA VAL A 336 -3.20 -20.85 -11.42
C VAL A 336 -4.19 -20.11 -12.29
N ASN A 337 -3.84 -18.87 -12.64
CA ASN A 337 -4.66 -18.00 -13.46
C ASN A 337 -6.13 -17.88 -12.98
N ASN A 338 -6.36 -18.08 -11.68
CA ASN A 338 -7.67 -18.03 -11.07
C ASN A 338 -7.84 -16.70 -10.32
N ARG A 339 -8.81 -15.85 -10.68
CA ARG A 339 -9.04 -14.55 -10.02
C ARG A 339 -9.93 -14.64 -8.77
N SER A 340 -10.54 -15.80 -8.49
CA SER A 340 -11.41 -16.01 -7.31
C SER A 340 -10.66 -16.45 -6.05
N VAL A 341 -9.34 -16.64 -6.12
CA VAL A 341 -8.50 -17.08 -4.99
C VAL A 341 -7.75 -15.91 -4.37
N ALA A 342 -7.25 -16.09 -3.14
CA ALA A 342 -6.43 -15.07 -2.48
C ALA A 342 -5.03 -14.95 -3.09
N LEU A 343 -4.44 -16.09 -3.44
CA LEU A 343 -3.08 -16.19 -3.96
C LEU A 343 -3.12 -16.72 -5.39
N ARG A 344 -2.99 -15.82 -6.36
CA ARG A 344 -3.02 -16.20 -7.77
C ARG A 344 -1.60 -16.41 -8.28
N VAL A 345 -1.38 -17.44 -9.07
CA VAL A 345 -0.16 -17.58 -9.89
C VAL A 345 -0.53 -17.20 -11.32
N PRO A 346 -0.18 -16.00 -11.82
CA PRO A 346 -0.56 -15.57 -13.16
C PRO A 346 0.01 -16.47 -14.25
N ALA A 347 -0.73 -16.64 -15.33
CA ALA A 347 -0.19 -17.23 -16.56
C ALA A 347 0.89 -16.32 -17.18
N GLY A 348 1.84 -16.92 -17.86
CA GLY A 348 2.96 -16.20 -18.51
C GLY A 348 4.20 -17.07 -18.64
N ASP A 349 5.27 -16.49 -19.17
CA ASP A 349 6.57 -17.17 -19.33
C ASP A 349 7.15 -17.60 -17.98
N ALA A 350 7.96 -18.66 -18.00
CA ALA A 350 8.62 -19.22 -16.80
C ALA A 350 9.45 -18.16 -16.03
N LYS A 351 10.10 -17.22 -16.74
CA LYS A 351 10.83 -16.10 -16.13
C LYS A 351 9.96 -15.11 -15.35
N SER A 352 8.65 -15.07 -15.65
CA SER A 352 7.68 -14.12 -15.06
C SER A 352 6.87 -14.70 -13.89
N ARG A 353 7.26 -15.90 -13.42
CA ARG A 353 6.61 -16.59 -12.31
C ARG A 353 6.62 -15.74 -11.05
N ARG A 354 5.44 -15.57 -10.46
CA ARG A 354 5.23 -14.71 -9.29
C ARG A 354 3.95 -15.13 -8.59
N ILE A 355 3.86 -14.72 -7.34
CA ILE A 355 2.63 -14.81 -6.55
C ILE A 355 1.96 -13.44 -6.63
N GLU A 356 0.69 -13.40 -7.00
CA GLU A 356 -0.19 -12.24 -6.91
C GLU A 356 -1.00 -12.36 -5.62
N HIS A 357 -0.65 -11.56 -4.62
CA HIS A 357 -1.34 -11.47 -3.33
C HIS A 357 -2.49 -10.45 -3.44
N ARG A 358 -3.73 -10.95 -3.45
CA ARG A 358 -4.95 -10.19 -3.73
C ARG A 358 -5.76 -9.66 -2.52
N PRO A 359 -5.59 -10.14 -1.28
CA PRO A 359 -6.40 -9.69 -0.14
C PRO A 359 -6.37 -8.17 0.13
N SER A 360 -5.23 -7.53 -0.11
CA SER A 360 -5.00 -6.13 0.30
C SER A 360 -5.93 -5.14 -0.40
N GLY A 361 -6.60 -4.32 0.40
CA GLY A 361 -7.32 -3.14 -0.10
C GLY A 361 -6.34 -2.03 -0.47
N VAL A 362 -6.77 -1.10 -1.33
CA VAL A 362 -5.93 0.05 -1.70
C VAL A 362 -5.69 1.04 -0.55
N ASP A 363 -6.44 0.93 0.52
CA ASP A 363 -6.26 1.67 1.76
C ASP A 363 -5.12 1.09 2.63
N ALA A 364 -4.57 -0.08 2.30
CA ALA A 364 -3.44 -0.67 3.01
C ALA A 364 -2.11 0.06 2.75
N ASN A 365 -1.23 0.01 3.74
CA ASN A 365 0.13 0.53 3.65
C ASN A 365 1.03 -0.46 2.88
N PRO A 366 1.57 -0.09 1.69
CA PRO A 366 2.34 -1.01 0.87
C PRO A 366 3.61 -1.53 1.52
N TYR A 367 4.24 -0.77 2.41
CA TYR A 367 5.42 -1.25 3.14
C TYR A 367 5.05 -2.38 4.10
N LEU A 368 3.95 -2.24 4.84
CA LEU A 368 3.46 -3.27 5.74
C LEU A 368 2.99 -4.50 4.98
N VAL A 369 2.26 -4.32 3.87
CA VAL A 369 1.82 -5.42 3.01
C VAL A 369 3.04 -6.20 2.50
N ALA A 370 4.04 -5.54 1.92
CA ALA A 370 5.22 -6.21 1.43
C ALA A 370 6.02 -6.88 2.56
N ALA A 371 6.18 -6.24 3.72
CA ALA A 371 6.92 -6.80 4.84
C ALA A 371 6.26 -8.12 5.32
N THR A 372 4.94 -8.10 5.50
CA THR A 372 4.17 -9.27 5.94
C THR A 372 4.15 -10.38 4.89
N VAL A 373 3.97 -10.05 3.60
CA VAL A 373 4.00 -11.04 2.51
C VAL A 373 5.38 -11.68 2.38
N LEU A 374 6.46 -10.91 2.45
CA LEU A 374 7.82 -11.45 2.41
C LEU A 374 8.12 -12.35 3.61
N ALA A 375 7.71 -11.94 4.82
CA ALA A 375 7.84 -12.77 6.02
C ALA A 375 7.06 -14.09 5.89
N GLY A 376 5.85 -14.06 5.33
CA GLY A 376 5.04 -15.25 5.08
C GLY A 376 5.69 -16.21 4.09
N ILE A 377 6.24 -15.68 2.99
CA ILE A 377 7.01 -16.48 2.02
C ILE A 377 8.24 -17.10 2.69
N VAL A 378 9.00 -16.33 3.48
CA VAL A 378 10.19 -16.84 4.20
C VAL A 378 9.82 -17.96 5.15
N LYS A 379 8.73 -17.82 5.92
CA LYS A 379 8.22 -18.88 6.79
C LYS A 379 7.92 -20.15 6.01
N GLY A 380 7.25 -20.01 4.85
CA GLY A 380 6.98 -21.09 3.92
C GLY A 380 8.23 -21.85 3.46
N LEU A 381 9.26 -21.10 3.06
CA LEU A 381 10.54 -21.66 2.63
C LEU A 381 11.31 -22.33 3.77
N ASP A 382 11.35 -21.70 4.94
CA ASP A 382 12.12 -22.19 6.09
C ASP A 382 11.49 -23.44 6.73
N GLU A 383 10.16 -23.54 6.74
CA GLU A 383 9.42 -24.66 7.33
C GLU A 383 8.97 -25.71 6.30
N GLY A 384 9.18 -25.47 5.00
CA GLY A 384 8.81 -26.39 3.93
C GLY A 384 7.30 -26.60 3.79
N LEU A 385 6.51 -25.54 3.94
CA LEU A 385 5.06 -25.61 4.04
C LEU A 385 4.38 -25.96 2.71
N ASP A 386 3.41 -26.87 2.73
CA ASP A 386 2.59 -27.22 1.58
C ASP A 386 1.36 -26.31 1.50
N PRO A 387 1.09 -25.64 0.36
CA PRO A 387 -0.13 -24.82 0.19
C PRO A 387 -1.40 -25.66 0.06
N GLY A 388 -1.29 -26.99 0.02
CA GLY A 388 -2.41 -27.88 -0.22
C GLY A 388 -2.89 -27.83 -1.67
N PRO A 389 -4.05 -28.44 -1.96
CA PRO A 389 -4.52 -28.59 -3.33
C PRO A 389 -4.80 -27.24 -4.01
N GLU A 390 -4.46 -27.18 -5.30
CA GLU A 390 -4.82 -26.05 -6.15
C GLU A 390 -6.35 -25.92 -6.27
N THR A 391 -6.88 -24.71 -6.12
CA THR A 391 -8.30 -24.46 -6.33
C THR A 391 -8.63 -24.42 -7.82
N THR A 392 -9.35 -25.45 -8.28
CA THR A 392 -9.93 -25.51 -9.63
C THR A 392 -11.36 -24.98 -9.64
N GLY A 393 -11.72 -24.12 -10.60
CA GLY A 393 -13.07 -23.56 -10.70
C GLY A 393 -13.29 -22.36 -9.76
N ASN A 394 -14.50 -22.25 -9.19
CA ASN A 394 -14.89 -21.11 -8.37
C ASN A 394 -14.39 -21.25 -6.92
N GLY A 395 -13.37 -20.47 -6.57
CA GLY A 395 -12.78 -20.48 -5.22
C GLY A 395 -13.72 -20.03 -4.10
N TYR A 396 -14.84 -19.38 -4.42
CA TYR A 396 -15.88 -19.06 -3.44
C TYR A 396 -16.68 -20.29 -2.99
N GLU A 397 -16.74 -21.34 -3.81
CA GLU A 397 -17.43 -22.59 -3.49
C GLU A 397 -16.53 -23.60 -2.77
N ALA A 398 -15.21 -23.42 -2.89
CA ALA A 398 -14.19 -24.25 -2.24
C ALA A 398 -13.92 -23.88 -0.77
N VAL A 399 -14.69 -22.93 -0.20
CA VAL A 399 -14.56 -22.54 1.21
C VAL A 399 -15.12 -23.67 2.07
N GLU A 400 -14.23 -24.50 2.61
CA GLU A 400 -14.62 -25.41 3.69
C GLU A 400 -15.18 -24.61 4.87
N THR A 401 -16.17 -25.17 5.56
CA THR A 401 -16.93 -24.56 6.67
C THR A 401 -16.10 -24.18 7.91
N ARG A 402 -14.76 -24.22 7.84
CA ARG A 402 -13.82 -23.96 8.94
C ARG A 402 -12.62 -23.08 8.55
N THR A 403 -12.88 -21.99 7.81
CA THR A 403 -11.86 -20.96 7.62
C THR A 403 -11.53 -20.28 8.95
N THR A 404 -10.24 -20.10 9.25
CA THR A 404 -9.76 -19.33 10.42
C THR A 404 -9.68 -17.83 10.14
N MET A 405 -10.08 -17.39 8.95
CA MET A 405 -10.07 -15.98 8.55
C MET A 405 -10.97 -15.16 9.48
N PRO A 406 -10.50 -14.00 9.97
CA PRO A 406 -11.37 -13.09 10.70
C PRO A 406 -12.57 -12.67 9.85
N VAL A 407 -13.73 -12.54 10.49
CA VAL A 407 -14.99 -12.20 9.82
C VAL A 407 -15.31 -10.70 9.84
N ASP A 408 -14.61 -9.94 10.69
CA ASP A 408 -14.77 -8.50 10.82
C ASP A 408 -13.48 -7.83 11.32
N TRP A 409 -13.51 -6.50 11.39
CA TRP A 409 -12.35 -5.70 11.78
C TRP A 409 -11.88 -5.98 13.21
N ARG A 410 -12.80 -6.19 14.14
CA ARG A 410 -12.46 -6.46 15.55
C ARG A 410 -11.77 -7.81 15.68
N ALA A 411 -12.30 -8.84 15.02
CA ALA A 411 -11.69 -10.16 15.00
C ALA A 411 -10.28 -10.13 14.41
N ALA A 412 -10.05 -9.31 13.37
CA ALA A 412 -8.71 -9.14 12.81
C ALA A 412 -7.75 -8.39 13.74
N ILE A 413 -8.24 -7.41 14.51
CA ILE A 413 -7.44 -6.73 15.55
C ILE A 413 -6.99 -7.74 16.62
N GLU A 414 -7.91 -8.57 17.12
CA GLU A 414 -7.56 -9.58 18.12
C GLU A 414 -6.62 -10.66 17.57
N ALA A 415 -6.84 -11.12 16.33
CA ALA A 415 -5.95 -12.06 15.67
C ALA A 415 -4.54 -11.49 15.49
N ALA A 416 -4.42 -10.25 15.02
CA ALA A 416 -3.15 -9.55 14.88
C ALA A 416 -2.46 -9.38 16.25
N LYS A 417 -3.20 -9.00 17.29
CA LYS A 417 -2.67 -8.81 18.65
C LYS A 417 -2.07 -10.11 19.23
N ALA A 418 -2.72 -11.25 18.99
CA ALA A 418 -2.28 -12.56 19.46
C ALA A 418 -1.16 -13.18 18.60
N SER A 419 -0.91 -12.65 17.40
CA SER A 419 0.00 -13.23 16.42
C SER A 419 1.48 -13.06 16.79
N SER A 420 2.17 -14.18 17.00
CA SER A 420 3.64 -14.20 17.12
C SER A 420 4.31 -13.99 15.75
N PHE A 421 3.74 -14.53 14.68
CA PHE A 421 4.22 -14.34 13.32
C PHE A 421 4.20 -12.87 12.92
N LEU A 422 3.05 -12.19 13.05
CA LEU A 422 2.91 -10.80 12.62
C LEU A 422 3.82 -9.88 13.45
N LYS A 423 3.99 -10.19 14.74
CA LYS A 423 4.97 -9.51 15.59
C LYS A 423 6.39 -9.68 15.06
N GLY A 424 6.77 -10.87 14.62
CA GLY A 424 8.07 -11.12 13.97
C GLY A 424 8.21 -10.42 12.62
N ALA A 425 7.15 -10.42 11.80
CA ALA A 425 7.13 -9.82 10.48
C ALA A 425 7.30 -8.29 10.54
N LEU A 426 6.57 -7.63 11.43
CA LEU A 426 6.61 -6.17 11.58
C LEU A 426 7.72 -5.72 12.54
N GLY A 427 8.18 -6.57 13.44
CA GLY A 427 8.96 -6.19 14.62
C GLY A 427 8.06 -5.76 15.78
N GLU A 428 8.56 -5.93 17.00
CA GLU A 428 7.77 -5.78 18.22
C GLU A 428 7.16 -4.38 18.40
N ASP A 429 7.93 -3.33 18.19
CA ASP A 429 7.45 -1.96 18.38
C ASP A 429 6.41 -1.56 17.35
N LEU A 430 6.64 -1.86 16.06
CA LEU A 430 5.66 -1.56 15.01
C LEU A 430 4.39 -2.38 15.16
N HIS A 431 4.51 -3.66 15.56
CA HIS A 431 3.35 -4.50 15.84
C HIS A 431 2.49 -3.90 16.95
N ARG A 432 3.11 -3.52 18.07
CA ARG A 432 2.43 -2.86 19.19
C ARG A 432 1.76 -1.56 18.76
N THR A 433 2.49 -0.66 18.10
CA THR A 433 1.96 0.65 17.70
C THR A 433 0.84 0.50 16.67
N PHE A 434 1.00 -0.36 15.66
CA PHE A 434 -0.02 -0.60 14.64
C PHE A 434 -1.31 -1.15 15.26
N VAL A 435 -1.23 -2.18 16.11
CA VAL A 435 -2.41 -2.75 16.78
C VAL A 435 -3.09 -1.72 17.68
N ALA A 436 -2.33 -0.91 18.43
CA ALA A 436 -2.88 0.17 19.26
C ALA A 436 -3.65 1.22 18.43
N ILE A 437 -3.07 1.66 17.31
CA ILE A 437 -3.71 2.58 16.38
C ILE A 437 -5.04 2.00 15.88
N LYS A 438 -5.04 0.73 15.43
CA LYS A 438 -6.24 0.09 14.88
C LYS A 438 -7.32 -0.15 15.93
N GLN A 439 -6.93 -0.50 17.15
CA GLN A 439 -7.86 -0.60 18.27
C GLN A 439 -8.52 0.75 18.58
N SER A 440 -7.76 1.84 18.60
CA SER A 440 -8.29 3.20 18.84
C SER A 440 -9.25 3.63 17.73
N GLU A 441 -8.87 3.43 16.46
CA GLU A 441 -9.73 3.72 15.30
C GLU A 441 -11.03 2.89 15.34
N TYR A 442 -10.95 1.60 15.69
CA TYR A 442 -12.12 0.74 15.86
C TYR A 442 -13.08 1.28 16.92
N LEU A 443 -12.57 1.64 18.11
CA LEU A 443 -13.39 2.20 19.19
C LEU A 443 -14.06 3.50 18.77
N ARG A 444 -13.37 4.35 17.99
CA ARG A 444 -13.96 5.57 17.44
C ARG A 444 -15.10 5.27 16.49
N VAL A 445 -14.95 4.31 15.58
CA VAL A 445 -16.04 3.90 14.68
C VAL A 445 -17.21 3.32 15.47
N ALA A 446 -16.94 2.40 16.40
CA ALA A 446 -17.97 1.69 17.16
C ALA A 446 -18.84 2.62 18.03
N ARG A 447 -18.30 3.74 18.52
CA ARG A 447 -19.06 4.74 19.29
C ARG A 447 -19.78 5.79 18.45
N THR A 448 -19.51 5.85 17.14
CA THR A 448 -20.06 6.90 16.26
C THR A 448 -21.44 6.48 15.78
N VAL A 449 -22.46 7.31 16.04
CA VAL A 449 -23.81 7.13 15.47
C VAL A 449 -23.79 7.66 14.03
N SER A 450 -24.10 6.79 13.08
CA SER A 450 -24.13 7.08 11.66
C SER A 450 -25.55 7.44 11.18
N GLU A 451 -25.67 8.10 10.02
CA GLU A 451 -26.97 8.36 9.39
C GLU A 451 -27.76 7.07 9.11
N LEU A 452 -27.06 5.94 8.89
CA LEU A 452 -27.71 4.65 8.73
C LEU A 452 -28.48 4.23 9.99
N ASP A 453 -27.95 4.54 11.18
CA ASP A 453 -28.62 4.20 12.44
C ASP A 453 -29.94 4.97 12.57
N TYR A 454 -29.97 6.25 12.19
CA TYR A 454 -31.22 7.02 12.15
C TYR A 454 -32.20 6.47 11.11
N HIS A 455 -31.73 6.15 9.90
CA HIS A 455 -32.59 5.58 8.86
C HIS A 455 -33.22 4.24 9.26
N LEU A 456 -32.52 3.43 10.06
CA LEU A 456 -33.00 2.12 10.48
C LEU A 456 -33.85 2.17 11.75
N TYR A 457 -33.52 3.04 12.71
CA TYR A 457 -34.03 2.91 14.07
C TYR A 457 -34.86 4.10 14.57
N LEU A 458 -34.76 5.30 13.97
CA LEU A 458 -35.36 6.53 14.53
C LEU A 458 -36.86 6.43 14.85
N HIS A 459 -37.61 5.64 14.07
CA HIS A 459 -39.05 5.45 14.24
C HIS A 459 -39.46 3.99 14.48
N GLU A 460 -38.51 3.06 14.51
CA GLU A 460 -38.78 1.62 14.55
C GLU A 460 -38.52 1.00 15.93
N VAL A 461 -37.67 1.61 16.78
CA VAL A 461 -37.35 1.12 18.13
C VAL A 461 -38.01 1.91 19.26
#